data_AF-A0A399IFV3-F1
#
_entry.id   AF-A0A399IFV3-F1
#
_cell.length_a   1.000
_cell.length_b   1.000
_cell.length_c   1.000
_cell.angle_alpha   90.00
_cell.angle_beta   90.00
_cell.angle_gamma   90.00
#
_symmetry.space_group_name_H-M   'P 1'
#
loop_
_entity.id
_entity.type
_entity.pdbx_description
1 polymer ?
#
loop_
_entity_poly.entity_id
_entity_poly.type
_entity_poly.pdbx_seq_one_letter_code
_entity_poly.pdbx_strand_id
1 'polypeptide(L)'
;MIEVQQGTPGSGKSAVAVARAIKHLRFGGVVAANFSLIDGWADAVARRHWRSYLSDDFRHKLAASLWPRFHRVDSLAAIRSIDPRASAVGSYADNGGYSEGSGLLILDECQLVFNSRRWEKNFDWIEFFTQHRKLGWNVILIAHTIEMIDSQIRPLAEYESRFRNLQKVRFPVLGFPLSPFPLFLVIRRYAGLGAGASVIADKDLFPLPLWAARLYDSLHVFSADTWGRDSSPSLCGSPPCPPVPNLPPVRPRLSASAPDCLWSAAARSGL
;
A
#
# COMPACT_ATOMS: atom_id res chain seq x y z
N MET A 1 -3.22 2.58 -14.64
CA MET A 1 -3.80 3.74 -13.93
C MET A 1 -2.79 4.40 -12.98
N ILE A 2 -2.79 5.73 -12.85
CA ILE A 2 -2.11 6.47 -11.76
C ILE A 2 -3.16 7.22 -10.94
N GLU A 3 -3.18 7.00 -9.62
CA GLU A 3 -4.10 7.64 -8.68
C GLU A 3 -3.35 8.35 -7.56
N VAL A 4 -3.65 9.63 -7.32
CA VAL A 4 -3.13 10.40 -6.18
C VAL A 4 -4.15 10.41 -5.05
N GLN A 5 -3.80 9.86 -3.90
CA GLN A 5 -4.60 9.82 -2.69
C GLN A 5 -4.16 10.93 -1.74
N GLN A 6 -5.07 11.86 -1.44
CA GLN A 6 -4.79 13.02 -0.60
C GLN A 6 -5.77 13.20 0.56
N GLY A 7 -5.33 13.88 1.62
CA GLY A 7 -6.14 14.20 2.79
C GLY A 7 -5.30 14.51 4.03
N THR A 8 -5.94 14.82 5.15
CA THR A 8 -5.23 15.10 6.40
C THR A 8 -4.60 13.85 7.04
N PRO A 9 -3.57 14.00 7.89
CA PRO A 9 -3.09 12.92 8.74
C PRO A 9 -4.24 12.28 9.55
N GLY A 10 -4.24 10.95 9.61
CA GLY A 10 -5.31 10.17 10.25
C GLY A 10 -6.62 10.07 9.44
N SER A 11 -6.60 10.36 8.13
CA SER A 11 -7.75 10.18 7.24
C SER A 11 -7.88 8.76 6.67
N GLY A 12 -7.10 7.79 7.14
CA GLY A 12 -7.22 6.37 6.76
C GLY A 12 -6.62 5.99 5.39
N LYS A 13 -5.88 6.89 4.72
CA LYS A 13 -5.28 6.67 3.39
C LYS A 13 -4.41 5.41 3.32
N SER A 14 -3.35 5.35 4.13
CA SER A 14 -2.41 4.23 4.12
C SER A 14 -3.11 2.90 4.47
N ALA A 15 -4.08 2.91 5.39
CA ALA A 15 -4.87 1.71 5.71
C ALA A 15 -5.71 1.21 4.52
N VAL A 16 -6.33 2.12 3.76
CA VAL A 16 -7.09 1.77 2.54
C VAL A 16 -6.15 1.31 1.43
N ALA A 17 -4.98 1.94 1.27
CA ALA A 17 -3.97 1.52 0.32
C ALA A 17 -3.45 0.10 0.61
N VAL A 18 -3.17 -0.22 1.88
CA VAL A 18 -2.80 -1.58 2.32
C VAL A 18 -3.93 -2.58 2.09
N ALA A 19 -5.19 -2.21 2.37
CA ALA A 19 -6.32 -3.07 2.07
C ALA A 19 -6.42 -3.36 0.55
N ARG A 20 -6.13 -2.36 -0.30
CA ARG A 20 -6.11 -2.52 -1.76
C ARG A 20 -4.93 -3.37 -2.23
N ALA A 21 -3.74 -3.21 -1.66
CA ALA A 21 -2.60 -4.10 -1.89
C ALA A 21 -2.93 -5.56 -1.57
N ILE A 22 -3.51 -5.82 -0.41
CA ILE A 22 -3.85 -7.18 0.00
C ILE A 22 -4.93 -7.78 -0.89
N LYS A 23 -5.92 -6.98 -1.29
CA LYS A 23 -6.92 -7.40 -2.29
C LYS A 23 -6.25 -7.78 -3.61
N HIS A 24 -5.32 -6.94 -4.09
CA HIS A 24 -4.55 -7.17 -5.32
C HIS A 24 -3.77 -8.49 -5.28
N LEU A 25 -3.03 -8.74 -4.20
CA LEU A 25 -2.28 -9.99 -3.99
C LEU A 25 -3.21 -11.21 -3.95
N ARG A 26 -4.38 -11.10 -3.32
CA ARG A 26 -5.35 -12.20 -3.24
C ARG A 26 -5.94 -12.59 -4.58
N PHE A 27 -6.10 -11.64 -5.49
CA PHE A 27 -6.52 -11.91 -6.87
C PHE A 27 -5.39 -12.44 -7.75
N GLY A 28 -4.15 -12.41 -7.25
CA GLY A 28 -3.00 -12.97 -7.94
C GLY A 28 -2.00 -11.94 -8.44
N GLY A 29 -2.22 -10.65 -8.20
CA GLY A 29 -1.29 -9.60 -8.61
C GLY A 29 -0.02 -9.53 -7.77
N VAL A 30 0.86 -8.62 -8.16
CA VAL A 30 2.14 -8.29 -7.50
C VAL A 30 2.05 -6.90 -6.88
N VAL A 31 2.64 -6.69 -5.71
CA VAL A 31 2.65 -5.39 -5.03
C VAL A 31 4.08 -4.95 -4.81
N ALA A 32 4.35 -3.68 -5.11
CA ALA A 32 5.56 -2.99 -4.69
C ALA A 32 5.18 -1.79 -3.82
N ALA A 33 5.86 -1.60 -2.68
CA ALA A 33 5.62 -0.45 -1.82
C ALA A 33 6.93 0.10 -1.22
N ASN A 34 6.96 1.39 -0.90
CA ASN A 34 8.08 2.01 -0.17
C ASN A 34 8.06 1.79 1.35
N PHE A 35 7.15 0.95 1.82
CA PHE A 35 7.03 0.60 3.23
C PHE A 35 6.90 -0.91 3.37
N SER A 36 7.24 -1.40 4.55
CA SER A 36 7.02 -2.79 4.94
C SER A 36 5.76 -2.92 5.78
N LEU A 37 5.16 -4.10 5.74
CA LEU A 37 4.14 -4.53 6.69
C LEU A 37 4.82 -5.19 7.89
N ILE A 38 4.07 -5.37 8.96
CA ILE A 38 4.53 -6.09 10.15
C ILE A 38 4.99 -7.52 9.81
N ASP A 39 5.90 -8.05 10.63
CA ASP A 39 6.29 -9.46 10.51
C ASP A 39 5.08 -10.39 10.71
N GLY A 40 5.02 -11.44 9.89
CA GLY A 40 3.89 -12.38 9.87
C GLY A 40 2.62 -11.80 9.23
N TRP A 41 2.70 -10.70 8.46
CA TRP A 41 1.54 -10.15 7.76
C TRP A 41 0.88 -11.17 6.83
N ALA A 42 1.66 -12.01 6.14
CA ALA A 42 1.15 -12.99 5.19
C ALA A 42 0.25 -14.03 5.90
N ASP A 43 0.68 -14.51 7.06
CA ASP A 43 -0.12 -15.37 7.94
C ASP A 43 -1.35 -14.66 8.48
N ALA A 44 -1.21 -13.40 8.92
CA ALA A 44 -2.33 -12.62 9.42
C ALA A 44 -3.42 -12.40 8.36
N VAL A 45 -3.02 -12.18 7.10
CA VAL A 45 -3.92 -12.12 5.95
C VAL A 45 -4.55 -13.48 5.66
N ALA A 46 -3.75 -14.54 5.62
CA ALA A 46 -4.22 -15.89 5.32
C ALA A 46 -5.26 -16.39 6.34
N ARG A 47 -5.09 -16.08 7.64
CA ARG A 47 -6.04 -16.42 8.71
C ARG A 47 -7.45 -15.87 8.49
N ARG A 48 -7.59 -14.77 7.75
CA ARG A 48 -8.89 -14.15 7.49
C ARG A 48 -9.71 -14.93 6.45
N HIS A 49 -9.10 -15.86 5.74
CA HIS A 49 -9.82 -16.73 4.81
C HIS A 49 -10.56 -17.83 5.57
N TRP A 50 -11.84 -18.05 5.26
CA TRP A 50 -12.67 -19.02 6.00
C TRP A 50 -12.11 -20.45 6.00
N ARG A 51 -11.48 -20.89 4.89
CA ARG A 51 -10.82 -22.21 4.81
C ARG A 51 -9.61 -22.36 5.74
N SER A 52 -9.00 -21.26 6.17
CA SER A 52 -7.86 -21.28 7.09
C SER A 52 -8.25 -21.70 8.50
N TYR A 53 -9.54 -21.67 8.85
CA TYR A 53 -10.04 -22.24 10.11
C TYR A 53 -10.11 -23.77 10.07
N LEU A 54 -10.15 -24.37 8.87
CA LEU A 54 -10.28 -25.80 8.67
C LEU A 54 -8.94 -26.51 8.47
N SER A 55 -7.91 -25.80 8.00
CA SER A 55 -6.61 -26.39 7.71
C SER A 55 -5.47 -25.38 7.88
N ASP A 56 -4.54 -25.70 8.77
CA ASP A 56 -3.30 -24.95 8.96
C ASP A 56 -2.36 -25.08 7.73
N ASP A 57 -2.41 -26.21 7.03
CA ASP A 57 -1.68 -26.40 5.76
C ASP A 57 -2.21 -25.47 4.66
N PHE A 58 -3.54 -25.34 4.54
CA PHE A 58 -4.14 -24.36 3.64
C PHE A 58 -3.70 -22.93 3.97
N ARG A 59 -3.70 -22.57 5.27
CA ARG A 59 -3.23 -21.25 5.72
C ARG A 59 -1.78 -21.01 5.28
N HIS A 60 -0.90 -21.96 5.53
CA HIS A 60 0.51 -21.84 5.18
C HIS A 60 0.70 -21.72 3.66
N LYS A 61 0.04 -22.57 2.86
CA LYS A 61 0.08 -22.51 1.40
C LYS A 61 -0.40 -21.15 0.88
N LEU A 62 -1.48 -20.61 1.45
CA LEU A 62 -1.96 -19.28 1.10
C LEU A 62 -0.94 -18.20 1.46
N ALA A 63 -0.40 -18.20 2.68
CA ALA A 63 0.63 -17.24 3.10
C ALA A 63 1.89 -17.33 2.24
N ALA A 64 2.38 -18.54 1.96
CA ALA A 64 3.54 -18.81 1.12
C ALA A 64 3.33 -18.36 -0.33
N SER A 65 2.10 -18.39 -0.84
CA SER A 65 1.77 -17.83 -2.16
C SER A 65 1.72 -16.30 -2.19
N LEU A 66 1.43 -15.64 -1.06
CA LEU A 66 1.28 -14.18 -0.98
C LEU A 66 2.63 -13.48 -0.76
N TRP A 67 3.46 -14.04 0.12
CA TRP A 67 4.73 -13.45 0.54
C TRP A 67 5.69 -13.08 -0.60
N PRO A 68 5.98 -13.95 -1.60
CA PRO A 68 6.97 -13.65 -2.64
C PRO A 68 6.53 -12.56 -3.62
N ARG A 69 5.25 -12.13 -3.57
CA ARG A 69 4.67 -11.14 -4.48
C ARG A 69 4.54 -9.75 -3.86
N PHE A 70 4.94 -9.56 -2.60
CA PHE A 70 5.02 -8.24 -1.98
C PHE A 70 6.49 -7.83 -1.87
N HIS A 71 6.86 -6.83 -2.65
CA HIS A 71 8.20 -6.24 -2.66
C HIS A 71 8.21 -4.91 -1.92
N ARG A 72 9.22 -4.71 -1.07
CA ARG A 72 9.62 -3.40 -0.58
C ARG A 72 10.62 -2.79 -1.57
N VAL A 73 10.36 -1.55 -1.98
CA VAL A 73 11.16 -0.82 -2.96
C VAL A 73 11.57 0.54 -2.41
N ASP A 74 12.87 0.83 -2.46
CA ASP A 74 13.43 2.10 -1.99
C ASP A 74 14.04 2.94 -3.14
N SER A 75 13.93 2.48 -4.39
CA SER A 75 14.46 3.18 -5.57
C SER A 75 13.67 2.86 -6.85
N LEU A 76 13.80 3.73 -7.86
CA LEU A 76 13.22 3.49 -9.18
C LEU A 76 13.86 2.28 -9.89
N ALA A 77 15.15 2.06 -9.68
CA ALA A 77 15.85 0.88 -10.22
C ALA A 77 15.24 -0.42 -9.69
N ALA A 78 14.95 -0.48 -8.37
CA ALA A 78 14.29 -1.63 -7.75
C ALA A 78 12.91 -1.89 -8.37
N ILE A 79 12.12 -0.83 -8.61
CA ILE A 79 10.81 -0.93 -9.24
C ILE A 79 10.92 -1.47 -10.68
N ARG A 80 11.88 -0.95 -11.46
CA ARG A 80 12.12 -1.38 -12.85
C ARG A 80 12.60 -2.82 -12.96
N SER A 81 13.28 -3.35 -11.93
CA SER A 81 13.75 -4.73 -11.90
C SER A 81 12.66 -5.77 -11.64
N ILE A 82 11.50 -5.35 -11.11
CA ILE A 82 10.37 -6.23 -10.86
C ILE A 82 9.54 -6.29 -12.14
N ASP A 83 9.35 -7.48 -12.68
CA ASP A 83 8.36 -7.75 -13.73
C ASP A 83 7.05 -8.25 -13.11
N PRO A 84 6.00 -7.41 -13.07
CA PRO A 84 4.72 -7.79 -12.48
C PRO A 84 3.97 -8.80 -13.33
N ARG A 85 4.17 -8.82 -14.65
CA ARG A 85 3.47 -9.74 -15.56
C ARG A 85 3.99 -11.15 -15.39
N ALA A 86 5.31 -11.31 -15.33
CA ALA A 86 5.93 -12.62 -15.12
C ALA A 86 5.61 -13.21 -13.73
N SER A 87 5.49 -12.37 -12.71
CA SER A 87 5.31 -12.81 -11.31
C SER A 87 3.84 -12.92 -10.88
N ALA A 88 2.90 -12.46 -11.71
CA ALA A 88 1.48 -12.52 -11.42
C ALA A 88 0.90 -13.92 -11.66
N VAL A 89 -0.10 -14.26 -10.85
CA VAL A 89 -0.79 -15.56 -10.86
C VAL A 89 -2.31 -15.33 -10.87
N GLY A 90 -3.09 -16.41 -10.90
CA GLY A 90 -4.55 -16.34 -10.73
C GLY A 90 -5.24 -15.47 -11.77
N SER A 91 -6.03 -14.49 -11.32
CA SER A 91 -6.77 -13.59 -12.22
C SER A 91 -5.88 -12.63 -12.99
N TYR A 92 -4.61 -12.47 -12.59
CA TYR A 92 -3.63 -11.60 -13.24
C TYR A 92 -2.56 -12.39 -14.03
N ALA A 93 -2.69 -13.71 -14.12
CA ALA A 93 -1.78 -14.55 -14.91
C ALA A 93 -1.81 -14.13 -16.39
N ASP A 94 -0.63 -14.07 -17.00
CA ASP A 94 -0.51 -13.80 -18.43
C ASP A 94 -0.92 -15.04 -19.24
N ASN A 95 -2.07 -14.95 -19.90
CA ASN A 95 -2.59 -16.02 -20.76
C ASN A 95 -2.28 -15.75 -22.25
N GLY A 96 -1.28 -14.90 -22.56
CA GLY A 96 -0.96 -14.46 -23.92
C GLY A 96 -1.89 -13.36 -24.45
N GLY A 97 -2.72 -12.79 -23.57
CA GLY A 97 -3.58 -11.65 -23.85
C GLY A 97 -3.07 -10.38 -23.18
N TYR A 98 -3.57 -9.22 -23.61
CA TYR A 98 -3.20 -7.95 -22.99
C TYR A 98 -3.74 -7.87 -21.54
N SER A 99 -2.88 -8.15 -20.55
CA SER A 99 -3.20 -7.94 -19.13
C SER A 99 -2.59 -6.62 -18.64
N GLU A 100 -3.45 -5.68 -18.25
CA GLU A 100 -3.03 -4.45 -17.57
C GLU A 100 -3.13 -4.60 -16.06
N GLY A 101 -2.22 -3.94 -15.35
CA GLY A 101 -2.33 -3.76 -13.91
C GLY A 101 -2.06 -5.02 -13.09
N SER A 102 -1.26 -5.96 -13.61
CA SER A 102 -0.77 -7.11 -12.85
C SER A 102 0.05 -6.67 -11.63
N GLY A 103 0.73 -5.52 -11.71
CA GLY A 103 1.44 -4.86 -10.61
C GLY A 103 0.66 -3.71 -9.99
N LEU A 104 0.79 -3.56 -8.67
CA LEU A 104 0.34 -2.39 -7.91
C LEU A 104 1.53 -1.76 -7.17
N LEU A 105 1.91 -0.55 -7.55
CA LEU A 105 2.92 0.26 -6.90
C LEU A 105 2.26 1.24 -5.92
N ILE A 106 2.69 1.26 -4.67
CA ILE A 106 2.21 2.19 -3.64
C ILE A 106 3.39 2.99 -3.10
N LEU A 107 3.34 4.31 -3.27
CA LEU A 107 4.32 5.23 -2.72
C LEU A 107 3.65 6.09 -1.65
N ASP A 108 3.93 5.79 -0.38
CA ASP A 108 3.50 6.61 0.74
C ASP A 108 4.42 7.81 0.97
N GLU A 109 3.88 8.91 1.48
CA GLU A 109 4.57 10.19 1.61
C GLU A 109 5.38 10.59 0.36
N CYS A 110 4.77 10.44 -0.81
CA CYS A 110 5.45 10.51 -2.10
C CYS A 110 6.07 11.90 -2.40
N GLN A 111 5.68 12.95 -1.70
CA GLN A 111 6.37 14.25 -1.76
C GLN A 111 7.86 14.18 -1.35
N LEU A 112 8.24 13.18 -0.56
CA LEU A 112 9.65 12.95 -0.20
C LEU A 112 10.43 12.29 -1.34
N VAL A 113 9.73 11.51 -2.18
CA VAL A 113 10.29 10.86 -3.38
C VAL A 113 10.44 11.88 -4.52
N PHE A 114 9.42 12.73 -4.72
CA PHE A 114 9.36 13.72 -5.79
C PHE A 114 9.74 15.12 -5.29
N ASN A 115 11.00 15.31 -4.90
CA ASN A 115 11.48 16.61 -4.45
C ASN A 115 11.90 17.48 -5.65
N SER A 116 11.34 18.69 -5.75
CA SER A 116 11.65 19.67 -6.80
C SER A 116 13.12 20.11 -6.85
N ARG A 117 13.89 19.88 -5.78
CA ARG A 117 15.32 20.22 -5.71
C ARG A 117 16.24 19.24 -6.46
N ARG A 118 15.75 18.05 -6.84
CA ARG A 118 16.52 17.02 -7.56
C ARG A 118 15.91 16.77 -8.95
N TRP A 119 15.87 17.83 -9.76
CA TRP A 119 15.20 17.86 -11.07
C TRP A 119 15.63 16.73 -12.02
N GLU A 120 16.92 16.34 -12.04
CA GLU A 120 17.43 15.26 -12.90
C GLU A 120 16.78 13.91 -12.57
N LYS A 121 16.57 13.61 -11.28
CA LYS A 121 15.93 12.36 -10.84
C LYS A 121 14.45 12.31 -11.16
N ASN A 122 13.79 13.46 -11.35
CA ASN A 122 12.37 13.52 -11.68
C ASN A 122 12.11 13.12 -13.15
N PHE A 123 13.08 13.29 -14.06
CA PHE A 123 12.94 12.85 -15.45
C PHE A 123 12.76 11.33 -15.57
N ASP A 124 13.54 10.54 -14.83
CA ASP A 124 13.41 9.07 -14.86
C ASP A 124 12.03 8.60 -14.35
N TRP A 125 11.47 9.34 -13.38
CA TRP A 125 10.12 9.11 -12.87
C TRP A 125 9.05 9.48 -13.88
N ILE A 126 9.21 10.60 -14.59
CA ILE A 126 8.30 10.99 -15.68
C ILE A 126 8.32 9.92 -16.77
N GLU A 127 9.50 9.47 -17.20
CA GLU A 127 9.63 8.39 -18.17
C GLU A 127 8.89 7.13 -17.69
N PHE A 128 9.16 6.71 -16.45
CA PHE A 128 8.47 5.56 -15.85
C PHE A 128 6.95 5.74 -15.82
N PHE A 129 6.45 6.89 -15.38
CA PHE A 129 5.02 7.18 -15.29
C PHE A 129 4.33 7.32 -16.65
N THR A 130 5.04 7.66 -17.72
CA THR A 130 4.45 7.61 -19.06
C THR A 130 4.32 6.18 -19.59
N GLN A 131 5.20 5.27 -19.17
CA GLN A 131 5.26 3.88 -19.65
C GLN A 131 4.64 2.86 -18.68
N HIS A 132 4.19 3.29 -17.51
CA HIS A 132 3.76 2.41 -16.41
C HIS A 132 2.71 1.35 -16.81
N ARG A 133 1.76 1.68 -17.71
CA ARG A 133 0.75 0.72 -18.20
C ARG A 133 1.39 -0.42 -18.99
N LYS A 134 2.38 -0.10 -19.84
CA LYS A 134 3.14 -1.10 -20.62
C LYS A 134 3.99 -1.99 -19.72
N LEU A 135 4.49 -1.43 -18.62
CA LEU A 135 5.21 -2.15 -17.58
C LEU A 135 4.28 -2.92 -16.62
N GLY A 136 2.96 -2.89 -16.82
CA GLY A 136 1.99 -3.63 -16.01
C GLY A 136 1.67 -2.99 -14.66
N TRP A 137 2.11 -1.76 -14.39
CA TRP A 137 1.94 -1.09 -13.10
C TRP A 137 0.69 -0.21 -13.03
N ASN A 138 -0.14 -0.46 -12.02
CA ASN A 138 -1.05 0.53 -11.46
C ASN A 138 -0.35 1.25 -10.30
N VAL A 139 -0.41 2.58 -10.26
CA VAL A 139 0.32 3.38 -9.29
C VAL A 139 -0.65 4.11 -8.36
N ILE A 140 -0.41 4.00 -7.06
CA ILE A 140 -1.07 4.78 -6.01
C ILE A 140 -0.01 5.65 -5.34
N LEU A 141 -0.17 6.96 -5.48
CA LEU A 141 0.67 7.96 -4.82
C LEU A 141 -0.09 8.51 -3.63
N ILE A 142 0.43 8.37 -2.42
CA ILE A 142 -0.18 8.93 -1.21
C ILE A 142 0.59 10.18 -0.83
N ALA A 143 -0.14 11.28 -0.65
CA ALA A 143 0.41 12.56 -0.20
C ALA A 143 -0.57 13.24 0.76
N HIS A 144 -0.11 14.28 1.46
CA HIS A 144 -1.03 15.14 2.21
C HIS A 144 -1.92 15.96 1.27
N THR A 145 -1.31 16.60 0.27
CA THR A 145 -2.01 17.32 -0.79
C THR A 145 -1.34 17.05 -2.13
N ILE A 146 -2.11 17.09 -3.22
CA ILE A 146 -1.61 16.86 -4.58
C ILE A 146 -0.57 17.91 -4.97
N GLU A 147 -0.67 19.14 -4.48
CA GLU A 147 0.24 20.25 -4.78
C GLU A 147 1.66 20.04 -4.25
N MET A 148 1.85 19.13 -3.29
CA MET A 148 3.17 18.76 -2.79
C MET A 148 3.96 17.89 -3.77
N ILE A 149 3.30 17.32 -4.79
CA ILE A 149 3.92 16.54 -5.85
C ILE A 149 4.41 17.49 -6.95
N ASP A 150 5.56 17.17 -7.54
CA ASP A 150 6.15 17.94 -8.64
C ASP A 150 5.13 18.25 -9.75
N SER A 151 5.11 19.49 -10.23
CA SER A 151 4.25 19.98 -11.31
C SER A 151 4.33 19.19 -12.61
N GLN A 152 5.45 18.52 -12.90
CA GLN A 152 5.61 17.71 -14.10
C GLN A 152 4.95 16.32 -13.97
N ILE A 153 4.86 15.80 -12.74
CA ILE A 153 4.28 14.48 -12.45
C ILE A 153 2.77 14.58 -12.26
N ARG A 154 2.27 15.67 -11.67
CA ARG A 154 0.83 15.88 -11.42
C ARG A 154 -0.08 15.64 -12.64
N PRO A 155 0.25 16.11 -13.86
CA PRO A 155 -0.58 15.90 -15.05
C PRO A 155 -0.62 14.45 -15.53
N LEU A 156 0.32 13.60 -15.11
CA LEU A 156 0.34 12.17 -15.45
C LEU A 156 -0.64 11.36 -14.59
N ALA A 157 -1.08 11.92 -13.46
CA ALA A 157 -2.12 11.31 -12.65
C ALA A 157 -3.47 11.35 -13.38
N GLU A 158 -4.16 10.22 -13.41
CA GLU A 158 -5.47 10.08 -14.02
C GLU A 158 -6.59 10.37 -13.03
N TYR A 159 -6.37 10.00 -11.77
CA TYR A 159 -7.34 10.18 -10.69
C TYR A 159 -6.73 10.90 -9.48
N GLU A 160 -7.56 11.71 -8.83
CA GLU A 160 -7.33 12.31 -7.53
C GLU A 160 -8.41 11.85 -6.55
N SER A 161 -8.00 11.22 -5.47
CA SER A 161 -8.88 10.70 -4.41
C SER A 161 -8.73 11.53 -3.15
N ARG A 162 -9.81 12.19 -2.71
CA ARG A 162 -9.84 12.95 -1.44
C ARG A 162 -10.43 12.11 -0.33
N PHE A 163 -9.63 11.89 0.70
CA PHE A 163 -10.01 11.14 1.91
C PHE A 163 -10.50 12.09 2.99
N ARG A 164 -11.73 11.88 3.44
CA ARG A 164 -12.34 12.62 4.56
C ARG A 164 -12.75 11.66 5.65
N ASN A 165 -12.29 11.91 6.88
CA ASN A 165 -12.77 11.20 8.05
C ASN A 165 -14.12 11.79 8.48
N LEU A 166 -15.20 11.01 8.36
CA LEU A 166 -16.54 11.47 8.68
C LEU A 166 -16.79 11.58 10.19
N GLN A 167 -15.98 10.95 11.05
CA GLN A 167 -16.06 11.19 12.49
C GLN A 167 -15.65 12.63 12.86
N LYS A 168 -14.75 13.23 12.07
CA LYS A 168 -14.34 14.63 12.28
C LYS A 168 -15.38 15.63 11.74
N VAL A 169 -16.35 15.17 10.95
CA VAL A 169 -17.46 16.00 10.45
C VAL A 169 -18.56 15.97 11.50
N ARG A 170 -18.74 17.09 12.19
CA ARG A 170 -19.85 17.29 13.14
C ARG A 170 -21.13 17.59 12.38
N PHE A 171 -22.23 16.98 12.79
CA PHE A 171 -23.54 17.31 12.26
C PHE A 171 -23.90 18.76 12.67
N PRO A 172 -24.21 19.66 11.73
CA PRO A 172 -24.34 21.10 12.02
C PRO A 172 -25.48 21.43 12.99
N VAL A 173 -26.48 20.57 13.10
CA VAL A 173 -27.67 20.80 13.95
C VAL A 173 -27.53 20.20 15.35
N LEU A 174 -26.77 19.10 15.51
CA LEU A 174 -26.76 18.31 16.76
C LEU A 174 -25.36 18.07 17.35
N GLY A 175 -24.29 18.52 16.72
CA GLY A 175 -22.93 18.50 17.30
C GLY A 175 -22.27 17.12 17.46
N PHE A 176 -23.00 16.01 17.26
CA PHE A 176 -22.44 14.65 17.27
C PHE A 176 -21.71 14.30 15.96
N PRO A 177 -20.73 13.37 15.99
CA PRO A 177 -20.04 12.91 14.79
C PRO A 177 -20.99 12.17 13.85
N LEU A 178 -20.85 12.38 12.54
CA LEU A 178 -21.77 11.84 11.52
C LEU A 178 -21.90 10.29 11.54
N SER A 179 -20.90 9.57 12.05
CA SER A 179 -20.96 8.11 12.21
C SER A 179 -20.37 7.68 13.56
N PRO A 180 -21.01 6.72 14.26
CA PRO A 180 -20.48 6.15 15.51
C PRO A 180 -19.23 5.28 15.30
N PHE A 181 -18.96 4.84 14.07
CA PHE A 181 -17.77 4.06 13.71
C PHE A 181 -16.84 4.90 12.80
N PRO A 182 -15.53 4.61 12.76
CA PRO A 182 -14.59 5.33 11.90
C PRO A 182 -14.90 5.05 10.42
N LEU A 183 -15.69 5.93 9.82
CA LEU A 183 -16.11 5.88 8.42
C LEU A 183 -15.36 6.94 7.62
N PHE A 184 -14.73 6.52 6.52
CA PHE A 184 -14.04 7.41 5.61
C PHE A 184 -14.82 7.56 4.33
N LEU A 185 -15.02 8.81 3.93
CA LEU A 185 -15.54 9.17 2.62
C LEU A 185 -14.36 9.39 1.68
N VAL A 186 -14.32 8.61 0.61
CA VAL A 186 -13.33 8.73 -0.46
C VAL A 186 -14.05 9.23 -1.70
N ILE A 187 -13.71 10.44 -2.12
CA ILE A 187 -14.25 11.04 -3.34
C ILE A 187 -13.17 10.97 -4.40
N ARG A 188 -13.38 10.16 -5.43
CA ARG A 188 -12.45 10.05 -6.57
C ARG A 188 -12.90 10.99 -7.68
N ARG A 189 -11.95 11.74 -8.22
CA ARG A 189 -12.15 12.71 -9.29
C ARG A 189 -11.14 12.47 -10.39
N TYR A 190 -11.48 12.83 -11.62
CA TYR A 190 -10.48 12.88 -12.68
C TYR A 190 -9.48 13.99 -12.40
N ALA A 191 -8.19 13.64 -12.45
CA ALA A 191 -7.09 14.60 -12.35
C ALA A 191 -6.84 15.24 -13.74
N GLY A 192 -6.47 16.52 -13.77
CA GLY A 192 -6.18 17.24 -15.01
C GLY A 192 -6.44 18.75 -14.95
N LEU A 193 -6.16 19.45 -16.05
CA LEU A 193 -6.29 20.91 -16.21
C LEU A 193 -7.38 21.33 -17.23
N GLY A 194 -8.31 20.44 -17.59
CA GLY A 194 -9.34 20.67 -18.62
C GLY A 194 -10.77 20.80 -18.09
N ALA A 195 -11.74 21.00 -19.00
CA ALA A 195 -13.17 21.19 -18.68
C ALA A 195 -13.88 20.01 -18.00
N GLY A 196 -13.19 18.88 -17.79
CA GLY A 196 -13.64 17.72 -16.99
C GLY A 196 -12.80 17.46 -15.73
N ALA A 197 -11.83 18.32 -15.43
CA ALA A 197 -11.05 18.25 -14.20
C ALA A 197 -11.98 18.41 -12.99
N SER A 198 -11.75 17.64 -11.93
CA SER A 198 -12.61 17.63 -10.73
C SER A 198 -14.00 17.02 -10.91
N VAL A 199 -14.36 16.49 -12.08
CA VAL A 199 -15.58 15.68 -12.24
C VAL A 199 -15.45 14.46 -11.34
N ILE A 200 -16.50 14.22 -10.54
CA ILE A 200 -16.53 13.11 -9.59
C ILE A 200 -16.72 11.83 -10.39
N ALA A 201 -15.68 11.02 -10.42
CA ALA A 201 -15.71 9.70 -11.03
C ALA A 201 -16.45 8.71 -10.12
N ASP A 202 -16.21 8.79 -8.81
CA ASP A 202 -16.76 7.85 -7.84
C ASP A 202 -16.85 8.44 -6.43
N LYS A 203 -17.78 7.92 -5.62
CA LYS A 203 -17.92 8.26 -4.20
C LYS A 203 -18.08 6.98 -3.40
N ASP A 204 -17.04 6.63 -2.66
CA ASP A 204 -17.07 5.46 -1.79
C ASP A 204 -17.12 5.85 -0.32
N LEU A 205 -17.82 5.01 0.44
CA LEU A 205 -17.78 5.01 1.90
C LEU A 205 -17.08 3.73 2.37
N PHE A 206 -15.94 3.88 3.02
CA PHE A 206 -15.19 2.77 3.58
C PHE A 206 -15.18 2.84 5.10
N PRO A 207 -15.66 1.81 5.81
CA PRO A 207 -15.30 1.67 7.22
C PRO A 207 -13.78 1.50 7.31
N LEU A 208 -13.16 2.00 8.38
CA LEU A 208 -11.74 1.78 8.62
C LEU A 208 -11.46 0.28 8.55
N PRO A 209 -10.63 -0.21 7.61
CA PRO A 209 -10.22 -1.60 7.64
C PRO A 209 -9.22 -1.76 8.80
N LEU A 210 -9.71 -1.86 10.03
CA LEU A 210 -8.90 -1.97 11.25
C LEU A 210 -7.88 -3.10 11.15
N TRP A 211 -8.23 -4.18 10.46
CA TRP A 211 -7.35 -5.30 10.18
C TRP A 211 -6.17 -4.91 9.29
N ALA A 212 -6.39 -4.11 8.24
CA ALA A 212 -5.34 -3.65 7.33
C ALA A 212 -4.50 -2.54 7.98
N ALA A 213 -5.15 -1.66 8.75
CA ALA A 213 -4.48 -0.64 9.54
C ALA A 213 -3.48 -1.25 10.53
N ARG A 214 -3.80 -2.41 11.12
CA ARG A 214 -2.89 -3.15 12.02
C ARG A 214 -1.69 -3.79 11.32
N LEU A 215 -1.75 -3.98 10.00
CA LEU A 215 -0.64 -4.55 9.24
C LEU A 215 0.39 -3.49 8.83
N TYR A 216 -0.04 -2.23 8.76
CA TYR A 216 0.80 -1.11 8.38
C TYR A 216 1.59 -0.59 9.58
N ASP A 217 2.91 -0.51 9.44
CA ASP A 217 3.74 0.15 10.43
C ASP A 217 3.68 1.68 10.26
N SER A 218 2.73 2.31 10.94
CA SER A 218 2.53 3.76 10.87
C SER A 218 3.62 4.59 11.51
N LEU A 219 4.57 3.97 12.21
CA LEU A 219 5.70 4.66 12.86
C LEU A 219 6.96 4.65 11.99
N HIS A 220 6.91 4.01 10.82
CA HIS A 220 8.02 4.02 9.88
C HIS A 220 8.30 5.46 9.41
N VAL A 221 9.47 5.99 9.78
CA VAL A 221 9.89 7.34 9.39
C VAL A 221 10.44 7.29 7.97
N PHE A 222 9.77 7.98 7.05
CA PHE A 222 10.26 8.17 5.70
C PHE A 222 11.31 9.29 5.69
N SER A 223 12.49 9.01 5.14
CA SER A 223 13.53 10.02 4.94
C SER A 223 13.90 10.12 3.47
N ALA A 224 14.10 11.35 2.99
CA ALA A 224 14.52 11.58 1.60
C ALA A 224 15.96 11.07 1.32
N ASP A 225 16.76 10.89 2.37
CA ASP A 225 18.15 10.43 2.28
C ASP A 225 18.30 8.91 2.21
N THR A 226 17.29 8.17 2.66
CA THR A 226 17.23 6.70 2.51
C THR A 226 16.75 6.30 1.12
N TRP A 227 15.98 7.15 0.45
CA TRP A 227 15.48 6.87 -0.89
C TRP A 227 16.61 6.84 -1.93
N GLY A 228 16.72 5.75 -2.67
CA GLY A 228 17.72 5.53 -3.71
C GLY A 228 19.01 4.84 -3.27
N ARG A 229 19.13 4.41 -2.00
CA ARG A 229 20.32 3.68 -1.52
C ARG A 229 20.37 2.25 -2.04
N ASP A 230 19.23 1.57 -2.04
CA ASP A 230 19.13 0.18 -2.46
C ASP A 230 18.52 0.08 -3.87
N SER A 231 19.30 -0.45 -4.81
CA SER A 231 18.87 -0.66 -6.20
C SER A 231 18.12 -1.98 -6.41
N SER A 232 18.16 -2.89 -5.45
CA SER A 232 17.49 -4.19 -5.51
C SER A 232 16.20 -4.20 -4.68
N PRO A 233 15.13 -4.83 -5.17
CA PRO A 233 13.90 -4.99 -4.40
C PRO A 233 14.13 -6.00 -3.26
N SER A 234 13.57 -5.70 -2.08
CA SER A 234 13.56 -6.62 -0.95
C SER A 234 12.15 -7.20 -0.78
N LEU A 235 12.03 -8.36 -0.14
CA LEU A 235 10.72 -8.95 0.18
C LEU A 235 10.18 -8.36 1.49
N CYS A 236 8.86 -8.26 1.58
CA CYS A 236 8.21 -7.63 2.72
C CYS A 236 8.10 -8.59 3.91
N GLY A 237 8.91 -8.33 4.94
CA GLY A 237 8.90 -9.07 6.20
C GLY A 237 9.41 -10.50 6.07
N SER A 238 9.41 -11.21 7.19
CA SER A 238 9.92 -12.58 7.27
C SER A 238 9.04 -13.59 6.51
N PRO A 239 9.63 -14.64 5.89
CA PRO A 239 8.87 -15.68 5.20
C PRO A 239 7.95 -16.46 6.17
N PRO A 240 6.79 -16.95 5.70
CA PRO A 240 5.88 -17.71 6.54
C PRO A 240 6.47 -19.07 6.93
N CYS A 241 6.41 -19.41 8.22
CA CYS A 241 6.92 -20.69 8.70
C CYS A 241 5.96 -21.85 8.38
N PRO A 242 6.48 -23.03 8.00
CA PRO A 242 5.66 -24.22 7.83
C PRO A 242 5.06 -24.67 9.18
N PRO A 243 3.86 -25.27 9.17
CA PRO A 243 3.27 -25.82 10.38
C PRO A 243 4.12 -26.98 10.90
N VAL A 244 4.54 -26.91 12.17
CA VAL A 244 5.28 -27.99 12.84
C VAL A 244 4.28 -29.02 13.35
N PRO A 245 4.40 -30.32 12.99
CA PRO A 245 3.52 -31.36 13.53
C PRO A 245 3.58 -31.37 15.06
N ASN A 246 2.41 -31.46 15.72
CA ASN A 246 2.26 -31.60 17.18
C ASN A 246 2.64 -30.39 18.05
N LEU A 247 2.93 -29.21 17.48
CA LEU A 247 2.92 -27.96 18.24
C LEU A 247 1.59 -27.24 18.04
N PRO A 248 0.95 -26.69 19.09
CA PRO A 248 -0.16 -25.79 18.90
C PRO A 248 0.29 -24.63 18.00
N PRO A 249 -0.57 -24.09 17.12
CA PRO A 249 -0.20 -23.03 16.21
C PRO A 249 0.41 -21.89 17.03
N VAL A 250 1.71 -21.66 16.86
CA VAL A 250 2.40 -20.54 17.49
C VAL A 250 1.62 -19.31 17.04
N ARG A 251 1.04 -18.60 18.01
CA ARG A 251 0.43 -17.31 17.76
C ARG A 251 1.63 -16.37 17.62
N PRO A 252 2.06 -15.96 16.41
CA PRO A 252 2.96 -14.82 16.34
C PRO A 252 2.22 -13.71 17.09
N ARG A 253 2.83 -13.19 18.16
CA ARG A 253 2.34 -11.94 18.73
C ARG A 253 2.42 -10.95 17.57
N LEU A 254 1.26 -10.44 17.13
CA LEU A 254 1.25 -9.28 16.25
C LEU A 254 1.99 -8.20 17.05
N SER A 255 3.23 -7.91 16.63
CA SER A 255 4.32 -7.29 17.41
C SER A 255 5.02 -8.22 18.43
N ALA A 256 6.15 -8.78 18.01
CA ALA A 256 7.39 -8.42 18.66
C ALA A 256 8.18 -7.68 17.59
N SER A 257 8.10 -6.35 17.65
CA SER A 257 9.11 -5.40 17.19
C SER A 257 10.28 -5.98 16.40
N ALA A 258 10.44 -5.53 15.16
CA ALA A 258 11.72 -5.56 14.46
C ALA A 258 12.84 -5.17 15.44
N PRO A 259 13.99 -5.86 15.43
CA PRO A 259 15.06 -5.67 16.40
C PRO A 259 15.55 -4.22 16.52
N ASP A 260 15.31 -3.40 15.48
CA ASP A 260 15.68 -1.98 15.41
C ASP A 260 14.58 -1.00 15.84
N CYS A 261 13.43 -1.50 16.31
CA CYS A 261 12.36 -0.65 16.79
C CYS A 261 12.72 -0.09 18.19
N LEU A 262 12.81 1.24 18.32
CA LEU A 262 13.13 1.95 19.57
C LEU A 262 12.20 1.59 20.75
N TRP A 263 10.97 1.13 20.49
CA TRP A 263 10.03 0.69 21.53
C TRP A 263 10.34 -0.70 22.12
N SER A 264 11.12 -1.54 21.43
CA SER A 264 11.60 -2.82 21.97
C SER A 264 12.70 -2.66 23.02
N ALA A 265 13.37 -1.50 23.07
CA ALA A 265 14.39 -1.21 24.07
C ALA A 265 13.75 -0.85 25.43
N ALA A 266 12.62 -0.14 25.39
CA ALA A 266 11.85 0.21 26.59
C ALA A 266 11.21 -1.03 27.25
N ALA A 267 10.65 -1.96 26.46
CA ALA A 267 10.06 -3.20 26.99
C ALA A 267 11.09 -4.21 27.54
N ARG A 268 12.37 -4.08 27.18
CA ARG A 268 13.47 -4.91 27.70
C ARG A 268 14.19 -4.31 28.91
N SER A 269 13.97 -3.02 29.20
CA SER A 269 14.66 -2.32 30.29
C SER A 269 13.91 -2.33 31.62
N GLY A 270 12.72 -2.94 31.70
CA GLY A 270 12.05 -3.19 32.98
C GLY A 270 11.82 -1.93 33.84
N LEU A 271 11.52 -0.81 33.19
CA LEU A 271 11.05 0.43 33.81
C LEU A 271 9.57 0.64 33.50
#